data_AF-A0AAI8X1Q7-F1
#
_entry.id   AF-A0AAI8X1Q7-F1
#
_cell.length_a   1.000
_cell.length_b   1.000
_cell.length_c   1.000
_cell.angle_alpha   90.00
_cell.angle_beta   90.00
_cell.angle_gamma   90.00
#
_symmetry.space_group_name_H-M   'P 1'
#
loop_
_entity.id
_entity.type
_entity.pdbx_description
1 polymer ?
#
loop_
_entity_poly.entity_id
_entity_poly.type
_entity_poly.pdbx_seq_one_letter_code
_entity_poly.pdbx_strand_id
1 'polypeptide(L)'
;MFGDRFNTGNEEAALLARGFQYGTAPNALVIGWNGGHTAVTLPDGTAVSSGEHGGVHVGGAGAYQAGFTHHMFLPMPPEDGGAPPPAMFGPPPPPDAPPPPPDAPAPPPDAPPAPPEAPAVLIDAPAPVPPPPPGP
;
A
#
# COMPACT_ATOMS: atom_id res chain seq x y z
N MET A 1 6.93 -26.89 -21.98
CA MET A 1 8.04 -25.96 -21.67
C MET A 1 7.40 -24.65 -21.21
N PHE A 2 7.50 -24.30 -19.93
CA PHE A 2 7.00 -23.04 -19.35
C PHE A 2 8.11 -21.96 -19.41
N GLY A 3 8.74 -21.80 -20.58
CA GLY A 3 9.92 -20.92 -20.74
C GLY A 3 9.56 -19.45 -20.95
N ASP A 4 8.39 -19.17 -21.54
CA ASP A 4 7.97 -17.82 -21.95
C ASP A 4 6.78 -17.25 -21.16
N ARG A 5 6.24 -18.00 -20.18
CA ARG A 5 5.10 -17.55 -19.37
C ARG A 5 5.59 -16.93 -18.07
N PHE A 6 5.10 -15.74 -17.77
CA PHE A 6 5.28 -15.09 -16.47
C PHE A 6 4.44 -15.83 -15.41
N ASN A 7 5.08 -16.31 -14.35
CA ASN A 7 4.43 -16.96 -13.22
C ASN A 7 5.22 -16.71 -11.92
N THR A 8 4.58 -16.91 -10.77
CA THR A 8 5.17 -16.68 -9.43
C THR A 8 6.52 -17.36 -9.18
N GLY A 9 6.85 -18.45 -9.89
CA GLY A 9 8.12 -19.17 -9.79
C GLY A 9 9.25 -18.62 -10.65
N ASN A 10 8.97 -17.75 -11.63
CA ASN A 10 9.98 -17.05 -12.44
C ASN A 10 9.86 -15.52 -12.40
N GLU A 11 8.87 -15.00 -11.67
CA GLU A 11 8.51 -13.60 -11.56
C GLU A 11 9.69 -12.73 -11.10
N GLU A 12 10.46 -13.17 -10.10
CA GLU A 12 11.63 -12.42 -9.63
C GLU A 12 12.65 -12.14 -10.75
N ALA A 13 13.12 -13.19 -11.43
CA ALA A 13 14.10 -13.07 -12.51
C ALA A 13 13.54 -12.27 -13.70
N ALA A 14 12.26 -12.45 -13.99
CA ALA A 14 11.57 -11.72 -15.03
C ALA A 14 11.45 -10.21 -14.72
N LEU A 15 11.19 -9.85 -13.47
CA LEU A 15 11.08 -8.45 -13.04
C LEU A 15 12.46 -7.78 -12.99
N LEU A 16 13.49 -8.46 -12.48
CA LEU A 16 14.87 -7.97 -12.53
C LEU A 16 15.31 -7.65 -13.96
N ALA A 17 15.04 -8.55 -14.91
CA ALA A 17 15.35 -8.33 -16.33
C ALA A 17 14.61 -7.12 -16.95
N ARG A 18 13.51 -6.67 -16.31
CA ARG A 18 12.72 -5.49 -16.70
C ARG A 18 13.10 -4.22 -15.93
N GLY A 19 14.15 -4.28 -15.09
CA GLY A 19 14.65 -3.13 -14.33
C GLY A 19 13.94 -2.87 -13.00
N PHE A 20 13.15 -3.83 -12.51
CA PHE A 20 12.59 -3.73 -11.17
C PHE A 20 13.67 -3.91 -10.11
N GLN A 21 13.45 -3.25 -8.98
CA GLN A 21 14.28 -3.31 -7.78
C GLN A 21 13.53 -4.04 -6.67
N TYR A 22 14.26 -4.70 -5.77
CA TYR A 22 13.65 -5.38 -4.62
C TYR A 22 12.99 -4.40 -3.65
N GLY A 23 11.90 -4.84 -3.02
CA GLY A 23 11.17 -4.09 -2.01
C GLY A 23 10.01 -3.28 -2.58
N THR A 24 9.67 -2.20 -1.89
CA THR A 24 8.59 -1.28 -2.26
C THR A 24 9.09 0.17 -2.21
N ALA A 25 8.42 1.04 -2.97
CA ALA A 25 8.69 2.47 -2.93
C ALA A 25 7.41 3.28 -3.18
N PRO A 26 7.28 4.48 -2.57
CA PRO A 26 6.19 5.39 -2.90
C PRO A 26 6.34 5.92 -4.33
N ASN A 27 5.22 6.28 -4.96
CA ASN A 27 5.16 6.79 -6.34
C ASN A 27 5.84 5.86 -7.37
N ALA A 28 5.83 4.56 -7.12
CA ALA A 28 6.40 3.55 -7.99
C ALA A 28 5.34 2.53 -8.40
N LEU A 29 5.58 1.84 -9.51
CA LEU A 29 4.83 0.65 -9.84
C LEU A 29 5.35 -0.49 -8.97
N VAL A 30 4.53 -0.96 -8.03
CA VAL A 30 4.92 -2.03 -7.09
C VAL A 30 4.19 -3.31 -7.45
N ILE A 31 4.92 -4.43 -7.47
CA ILE A 31 4.40 -5.76 -7.71
C ILE A 31 4.67 -6.61 -6.46
N GLY A 32 3.62 -7.21 -5.92
CA GLY A 32 3.67 -8.12 -4.78
C GLY A 32 3.16 -9.49 -5.18
N TRP A 33 3.88 -10.55 -4.79
CA TRP A 33 3.47 -11.91 -5.09
C TRP A 33 3.83 -12.91 -3.98
N ASN A 34 3.16 -14.06 -4.02
CA ASN A 34 3.45 -15.24 -3.20
C ASN A 34 3.38 -16.50 -4.09
N GLY A 35 3.29 -17.70 -3.50
CA GLY A 35 3.28 -18.95 -4.27
C GLY A 35 2.16 -19.09 -5.31
N GLY A 36 1.06 -18.33 -5.19
CA GLY A 36 -0.11 -18.48 -6.07
C GLY A 36 -0.79 -17.19 -6.55
N HIS A 37 -0.45 -16.03 -5.97
CA HIS A 37 -1.11 -14.77 -6.27
C HIS A 37 -0.10 -13.67 -6.60
N THR A 38 -0.49 -12.80 -7.52
CA THR A 38 0.24 -11.59 -7.90
C THR A 38 -0.73 -10.42 -7.91
N ALA A 39 -0.34 -9.31 -7.32
CA ALA A 39 -1.03 -8.04 -7.43
C ALA A 39 -0.05 -6.89 -7.68
N VAL A 40 -0.59 -5.81 -8.22
CA VAL A 40 0.15 -4.62 -8.61
C VAL A 40 -0.46 -3.42 -7.90
N THR A 41 0.35 -2.45 -7.54
CA THR A 41 -0.09 -1.13 -7.12
C THR A 41 0.59 -0.09 -8.01
N LEU A 42 -0.22 0.76 -8.62
CA LEU A 42 0.22 1.84 -9.49
C LEU A 42 0.86 2.98 -8.67
N PRO A 43 1.63 3.88 -9.32
CA PRO A 43 2.28 5.01 -8.65
C PRO A 43 1.33 5.93 -7.89
N ASP A 44 0.09 6.07 -8.36
CA ASP A 44 -0.98 6.85 -7.72
C ASP A 44 -1.63 6.13 -6.52
N GLY A 45 -1.15 4.94 -6.17
CA GLY A 45 -1.68 4.10 -5.10
C GLY A 45 -2.83 3.19 -5.53
N THR A 46 -3.28 3.28 -6.79
CA THR A 46 -4.36 2.44 -7.30
C THR A 46 -3.95 0.97 -7.34
N ALA A 47 -4.70 0.10 -6.64
CA ALA A 47 -4.50 -1.34 -6.69
C ALA A 47 -4.99 -1.93 -8.02
N VAL A 48 -4.25 -2.90 -8.54
CA VAL A 48 -4.60 -3.69 -9.71
C VAL A 48 -4.30 -5.15 -9.36
N SER A 49 -5.33 -5.94 -9.11
CA SER A 49 -5.16 -7.34 -8.74
C SER A 49 -5.53 -8.25 -9.91
N SER A 50 -4.76 -9.32 -10.07
CA SER A 50 -5.17 -10.48 -10.85
C SER A 50 -5.70 -11.52 -9.88
N GLY A 51 -7.01 -11.69 -9.78
CA GLY A 51 -7.63 -12.52 -8.72
C GLY A 51 -8.96 -13.18 -9.10
N GLU A 52 -8.99 -14.50 -8.86
CA GLU A 52 -10.13 -15.44 -8.76
C GLU A 52 -11.09 -15.62 -9.96
N HIS A 53 -11.53 -14.53 -10.62
CA HIS A 53 -12.59 -14.55 -11.64
C HIS A 53 -12.08 -14.56 -13.10
N GLY A 54 -10.76 -14.60 -13.27
CA GLY A 54 -10.11 -14.52 -14.58
C GLY A 54 -9.92 -13.07 -15.05
N GLY A 55 -8.66 -12.70 -15.33
CA GLY A 55 -8.31 -11.37 -15.83
C GLY A 55 -7.79 -10.40 -14.77
N VAL A 56 -7.34 -9.23 -15.26
CA VAL A 56 -6.79 -8.12 -14.47
C VAL A 56 -7.91 -7.14 -14.15
N HIS A 57 -8.07 -6.78 -12.88
CA HIS A 57 -9.08 -5.82 -12.45
C HIS A 57 -8.44 -4.66 -11.68
N VAL A 58 -8.99 -3.46 -11.85
CA VAL A 58 -8.63 -2.29 -11.05
C VAL A 58 -9.42 -2.34 -9.74
N GLY A 59 -8.74 -2.09 -8.62
CA GLY A 59 -9.24 -2.27 -7.27
C GLY A 59 -8.87 -3.64 -6.67
N GLY A 60 -9.26 -3.85 -5.41
CA GLY A 60 -8.94 -5.07 -4.66
C GLY A 60 -7.64 -4.98 -3.85
N ALA A 61 -7.07 -6.14 -3.56
CA ALA A 61 -5.93 -6.28 -2.66
C ALA A 61 -4.62 -5.98 -3.42
N GLY A 62 -4.13 -4.74 -3.32
CA GLY A 62 -2.91 -4.27 -3.99
C GLY A 62 -1.62 -4.93 -3.51
N ALA A 63 -0.48 -4.55 -4.07
CA ALA A 63 0.82 -5.18 -3.80
C ALA A 63 1.30 -5.08 -2.34
N TYR A 64 0.76 -4.15 -1.54
CA TYR A 64 1.17 -3.93 -0.14
C TYR A 64 0.55 -4.88 0.89
N GLN A 65 -0.20 -5.89 0.45
CA GLN A 65 -0.88 -6.80 1.35
C GLN A 65 0.12 -7.70 2.10
N ALA A 66 -0.08 -7.89 3.40
CA ALA A 66 0.82 -8.69 4.24
C ALA A 66 0.95 -10.16 3.80
N GLY A 67 0.02 -10.67 2.98
CA GLY A 67 0.06 -12.02 2.41
C GLY A 67 1.03 -12.19 1.24
N PHE A 68 1.60 -11.11 0.70
CA PHE A 68 2.66 -11.18 -0.29
C PHE A 68 4.02 -11.28 0.41
N THR A 69 4.79 -12.28 0.04
CA THR A 69 6.12 -12.53 0.64
C THR A 69 7.24 -11.96 -0.20
N HIS A 70 6.97 -11.61 -1.46
CA HIS A 70 7.91 -10.99 -2.37
C HIS A 70 7.36 -9.67 -2.88
N HIS A 71 8.25 -8.68 -2.99
CA HIS A 71 7.93 -7.36 -3.50
C HIS A 71 9.07 -6.85 -4.37
N MET A 72 8.70 -6.26 -5.50
CA MET A 72 9.61 -5.50 -6.33
C MET A 72 8.91 -4.26 -6.87
N PHE A 73 9.67 -3.20 -7.15
CA PHE A 73 9.13 -1.96 -7.66
C PHE A 73 9.92 -1.44 -8.87
N LEU A 74 9.23 -0.72 -9.74
CA LEU A 74 9.81 0.06 -10.81
C LEU A 74 9.57 1.54 -10.51
N PRO A 75 10.63 2.35 -10.27
CA PRO A 75 10.48 3.79 -10.08
C PRO A 75 9.87 4.41 -11.32
N MET A 76 8.81 5.20 -11.14
CA MET A 76 8.25 6.02 -12.21
C MET A 76 8.77 7.45 -12.05
N PRO A 77 9.13 8.13 -13.15
CA PRO A 77 9.39 9.55 -13.06
C PRO A 77 8.10 10.24 -12.60
N PRO A 78 8.18 11.27 -11.75
CA PRO A 78 7.02 12.11 -11.49
C PRO A 78 6.42 12.59 -12.81
N GLU A 79 5.09 12.63 -12.89
CA GLU A 79 4.29 12.93 -14.09
C GLU A 79 4.63 14.29 -14.74
N ASP A 80 5.41 15.13 -14.05
CA ASP A 80 5.97 16.41 -14.52
C ASP A 80 7.34 16.29 -15.22
N GLY A 81 7.81 15.08 -15.54
CA GLY A 81 9.12 14.87 -16.20
C GLY A 81 10.32 15.11 -15.29
N GLY A 82 10.12 15.09 -13.97
CA GLY A 82 11.21 15.14 -13.00
C GLY A 82 12.07 13.88 -13.05
N ALA A 83 13.36 14.04 -12.77
CA ALA A 83 14.32 12.95 -12.73
C ALA A 83 13.84 11.80 -11.83
N PRO A 84 14.15 10.53 -12.16
CA PRO A 84 13.82 9.40 -11.29
C PRO A 84 14.33 9.69 -9.87
N PRO A 85 13.56 9.34 -8.82
CA PRO A 85 14.01 9.55 -7.46
C PRO A 85 15.38 8.88 -7.28
N PRO A 86 16.34 9.51 -6.60
CA PRO A 86 17.62 8.87 -6.32
C PRO A 86 17.33 7.53 -5.66
N ALA A 87 17.98 6.47 -6.14
CA ALA A 87 17.82 5.14 -5.57
C ALA A 87 18.05 5.23 -4.05
N MET A 88 16.97 5.11 -3.26
CA MET A 88 17.02 5.20 -1.81
C MET A 88 17.82 4.06 -1.18
N PHE A 89 18.18 3.05 -1.98
CA PHE A 89 19.21 2.07 -1.67
C PHE A 89 20.34 2.20 -2.68
N GLY A 90 21.42 2.88 -2.28
CA GLY A 90 22.69 2.82 -3.01
C GLY A 90 23.26 1.39 -3.00
N PRO A 91 24.29 1.10 -3.81
CA PRO A 91 25.07 -0.12 -3.65
C PRO A 91 25.51 -0.26 -2.18
N PRO A 92 25.58 -1.49 -1.62
CA PRO A 92 26.01 -1.68 -0.25
C PRO A 92 27.35 -0.96 -0.04
N PRO A 93 27.53 -0.25 1.08
CA PRO A 93 28.77 0.46 1.33
C PRO A 93 29.94 -0.53 1.26
N PRO A 94 31.12 -0.09 0.77
CA PRO A 94 32.31 -0.93 0.82
C PRO A 94 32.56 -1.38 2.26
N PRO A 95 33.12 -2.58 2.48
CA PRO A 95 33.27 -3.18 3.81
C PRO A 95 34.06 -2.32 4.83
N ASP A 96 34.82 -1.34 4.35
CA ASP A 96 35.60 -0.39 5.16
C ASP A 96 34.93 0.99 5.34
N ALA A 97 33.66 1.15 4.97
CA ALA A 97 32.95 2.41 5.20
C ALA A 97 32.64 2.60 6.70
N PRO A 98 32.82 3.82 7.26
CA PRO A 98 32.37 4.13 8.61
C PRO A 98 30.84 3.97 8.71
N PRO A 99 30.31 3.55 9.87
CA PRO A 99 28.87 3.41 10.06
C PRO A 99 28.17 4.76 9.81
N PRO A 100 26.92 4.74 9.29
CA PRO A 100 26.15 5.96 9.13
C PRO A 100 25.93 6.65 10.49
N PRO A 101 25.84 7.98 10.52
CA PRO A 101 25.49 8.69 11.75
C PRO A 101 24.09 8.24 12.24
N PRO A 102 23.83 8.26 13.56
CA PRO A 102 22.49 7.97 14.09
C PRO A 102 21.46 8.90 13.47
N ASP A 103 20.30 8.37 13.07
CA ASP A 103 19.16 9.16 12.63
C ASP A 103 18.77 10.18 13.70
N ALA A 104 18.67 11.45 13.29
CA ALA A 104 18.07 12.47 14.13
C ALA A 104 16.61 12.11 14.39
N PRO A 105 16.07 12.37 15.60
CA PRO A 105 14.67 12.09 15.89
C PRO A 105 13.77 12.82 14.90
N ALA A 106 12.80 12.09 14.34
CA ALA A 106 11.80 12.64 13.45
C ALA A 106 11.07 13.83 14.13
N PRO A 107 10.71 14.89 13.38
CA PRO A 107 9.85 15.93 13.92
C PRO A 107 8.54 15.32 14.45
N PRO A 108 7.98 15.83 15.55
CA PRO A 108 6.71 15.33 16.06
C PRO A 108 5.61 15.51 14.99
N PRO A 109 4.66 14.56 14.89
CA PRO A 109 3.53 14.72 13.99
C PRO A 109 2.77 16.02 14.31
N ASP A 110 2.39 16.75 13.26
CA ASP A 110 1.50 17.90 13.37
C ASP A 110 0.18 17.44 14.04
N ALA A 111 -0.21 18.12 15.11
CA ALA A 111 -1.40 17.75 15.86
C ALA A 111 -2.63 17.82 14.94
N PRO A 112 -3.59 16.88 15.03
CA PRO A 112 -4.81 16.98 14.25
C PRO A 112 -5.53 18.30 14.60
N PRO A 113 -6.15 18.97 13.61
CA PRO A 113 -6.96 20.16 13.88
C PRO A 113 -8.03 19.81 14.91
N ALA A 114 -8.27 20.71 15.86
CA ALA A 114 -9.28 20.52 16.89
C ALA A 114 -10.65 20.22 16.24
N PRO A 115 -11.43 19.26 16.77
CA PRO A 115 -12.77 19.03 16.27
C PRO A 115 -13.61 20.29 16.45
N PRO A 116 -14.49 20.64 15.48
CA PRO A 116 -15.43 21.74 15.68
C PRO A 116 -16.33 21.43 16.88
N GLU A 117 -16.52 22.41 17.77
CA GLU A 117 -17.46 22.30 18.88
C GLU A 117 -18.87 22.01 18.34
N ALA A 118 -19.36 20.79 18.59
CA ALA A 118 -20.75 20.46 18.37
C ALA A 118 -21.60 21.04 19.51
N PRO A 119 -22.75 21.69 19.22
CA PRO A 119 -23.64 22.14 20.28
C PRO A 119 -24.18 20.92 21.05
N ALA A 120 -24.15 20.99 22.38
CA ALA A 120 -24.67 19.95 23.26
C ALA A 120 -26.17 19.72 22.98
N VAL A 121 -26.49 18.63 22.30
CA VAL A 121 -27.88 18.16 22.16
C VAL A 121 -28.20 17.36 23.43
N LEU A 122 -28.94 18.01 24.32
CA LEU A 122 -29.54 17.41 25.51
C LEU A 122 -30.61 16.40 25.06
N ILE A 123 -30.28 15.11 25.01
CA ILE A 123 -31.27 14.04 24.83
C ILE A 123 -31.48 13.37 26.19
N ASP A 124 -32.43 13.90 26.96
CA ASP A 124 -33.18 13.10 27.92
C ASP A 124 -34.65 13.47 27.79
N ALA A 125 -35.41 12.59 27.14
CA ALA A 125 -36.86 12.63 27.13
C ALA A 125 -37.35 11.19 27.32
N PRO A 126 -38.11 10.88 28.38
CA PRO A 126 -38.57 9.52 28.62
C PRO A 126 -39.63 9.10 27.60
N ALA A 127 -39.59 7.82 27.21
CA ALA A 127 -40.53 7.21 26.29
C ALA A 127 -41.98 7.24 26.84
N PRO A 128 -43.01 7.41 25.98
CA PRO A 128 -44.41 7.44 26.42
C PRO A 128 -44.90 6.06 26.88
N VAL A 129 -45.65 6.04 27.99
CA VAL A 129 -46.33 4.85 28.51
C VAL A 129 -47.50 4.45 27.60
N PRO A 130 -47.70 3.15 27.31
CA PRO A 130 -48.83 2.69 26.51
C PRO A 130 -50.17 2.85 27.27
N PRO A 131 -51.29 3.05 26.55
CA PRO A 131 -52.60 3.22 27.17
C PRO A 131 -53.07 1.92 27.86
N PRO A 132 -53.88 2.02 28.92
CA PRO A 132 -54.44 0.85 29.58
C PRO A 132 -55.40 0.10 28.65
N PRO A 133 -55.54 -1.23 28.82
CA PRO A 133 -56.48 -2.02 28.03
C PRO A 133 -57.94 -1.58 28.32
N PRO A 134 -58.86 -1.73 27.36
CA PRO A 134 -60.28 -1.43 27.58
C PRO A 134 -60.87 -2.31 28.71
N GLY A 135 -61.65 -1.68 29.60
CA GLY A 135 -62.44 -2.36 30.64
C GLY A 135 -63.65 -3.13 30.08
N PRO A 136 -64.41 -3.85 30.95
CA PRO A 136 -65.32 -4.94 30.58
C PRO A 136 -66.50 -4.53 29.68
#